data_AF-B9MK93-F1
#
_entry.id   AF-B9MK93-F1
#
_cell.length_a   1.000
_cell.length_b   1.000
_cell.length_c   1.000
_cell.angle_alpha   90.00
_cell.angle_beta   90.00
_cell.angle_gamma   90.00
#
_symmetry.space_group_name_H-M   'P 1'
#
loop_
_entity.id
_entity.type
_entity.pdbx_description
1 polymer ?
#
loop_
_entity_poly.entity_id
_entity_poly.type
_entity_poly.pdbx_seq_one_letter_code
_entity_poly.pdbx_strand_id
1 'polypeptide(L)'
;MKNYVSIEYIKNKMEILFESPDKKYLKLVSFLALYLKSLLFIFENPEIDIKEKEIFDEWFEEKGKQYLNDLIEVVQRYGKHVENFDAVIDYYMFYLEDAMENNDSYEIIDWLYEIFKSVKNRLLERINVGKGLDLNEVTKFEFTFQEKLDNINENVFETCEINAGFYLY
;
A
#
# COMPACT_ATOMS: atom_id res chain seq x y z
N MET A 1 -3.06 1.58 -26.10
CA MET A 1 -2.75 0.95 -24.79
C MET A 1 -4.03 0.93 -24.00
N LYS A 2 -4.34 -0.18 -23.34
CA LYS A 2 -5.43 -0.24 -22.35
C LYS A 2 -5.03 0.71 -21.22
N ASN A 3 -5.89 1.65 -20.83
CA ASN A 3 -5.61 2.50 -19.67
C ASN A 3 -5.90 1.67 -18.42
N TYR A 4 -4.85 1.22 -17.75
CA TYR A 4 -4.98 0.51 -16.48
C TYR A 4 -5.31 1.51 -15.37
N VAL A 5 -6.36 1.19 -14.61
CA VAL A 5 -6.92 2.05 -13.56
C VAL A 5 -5.85 2.35 -12.51
N SER A 6 -5.07 1.35 -12.14
CA SER A 6 -3.94 1.48 -11.22
C SER A 6 -2.92 2.53 -11.67
N ILE A 7 -2.45 2.48 -12.91
CA ILE A 7 -1.45 3.43 -13.45
C ILE A 7 -1.96 4.87 -13.37
N GLU A 8 -3.18 5.13 -13.84
CA GLU A 8 -3.75 6.48 -13.83
C GLU A 8 -3.94 7.00 -12.40
N TYR A 9 -4.42 6.14 -11.51
CA TYR A 9 -4.66 6.49 -10.12
C TYR A 9 -3.36 6.86 -9.39
N ILE A 10 -2.30 6.07 -9.56
CA ILE A 10 -0.99 6.35 -8.94
C ILE A 10 -0.43 7.68 -9.46
N LYS A 11 -0.47 7.92 -10.78
CA LYS A 11 0.00 9.17 -11.39
C LYS A 11 -0.71 10.39 -10.81
N ASN A 12 -2.04 10.36 -10.75
CA ASN A 12 -2.84 11.44 -10.18
C ASN A 12 -2.46 11.72 -8.71
N LYS A 13 -2.28 10.66 -7.91
CA LYS A 13 -1.87 10.81 -6.49
C LYS A 13 -0.47 11.40 -6.37
N MET A 14 0.46 10.99 -7.22
CA MET A 14 1.81 11.55 -7.25
C MET A 14 1.81 13.03 -7.58
N GLU A 15 1.01 13.48 -8.56
CA GLU A 15 0.86 14.90 -8.91
C GLU A 15 0.38 15.73 -7.71
N ILE A 16 -0.69 15.28 -7.04
CA ILE A 16 -1.23 15.94 -5.84
C ILE A 16 -0.17 16.03 -4.72
N LEU A 17 0.58 14.96 -4.50
CA LEU A 17 1.62 14.92 -3.46
C LEU A 17 2.84 15.78 -3.81
N PHE A 18 3.17 15.92 -5.09
CA PHE A 18 4.30 16.72 -5.56
C PHE A 18 4.09 18.23 -5.37
N GLU A 19 2.85 18.69 -5.45
CA GLU A 19 2.47 20.09 -5.18
C GLU A 19 2.58 20.47 -3.69
N SER A 20 2.80 19.49 -2.80
CA SER A 20 2.85 19.72 -1.36
C SER A 20 4.22 20.23 -0.88
N PRO A 21 4.27 21.23 0.02
CA PRO A 21 5.52 21.81 0.50
C PRO A 21 6.26 20.95 1.56
N ASP A 22 5.67 19.88 2.08
CA ASP A 22 6.32 19.01 3.08
C ASP A 22 7.25 17.98 2.42
N LYS A 23 8.53 18.03 2.79
CA LYS A 23 9.59 17.16 2.28
C LYS A 23 9.30 15.65 2.45
N LYS A 24 8.47 15.25 3.41
CA LYS A 24 8.12 13.82 3.61
C LYS A 24 7.29 13.25 2.49
N TYR A 25 6.50 14.09 1.83
CA TYR A 25 5.81 13.66 0.63
C TYR A 25 6.77 13.40 -0.51
N LEU A 26 7.97 14.00 -0.54
CA LEU A 26 8.97 13.67 -1.56
C LEU A 26 9.45 12.21 -1.43
N LYS A 27 9.63 11.71 -0.20
CA LYS A 27 9.98 10.31 0.03
C LYS A 27 8.83 9.38 -0.36
N LEU A 28 7.61 9.70 0.03
CA LEU A 28 6.42 8.94 -0.40
C LEU A 28 6.25 8.96 -1.93
N VAL A 29 6.48 10.10 -2.58
CA VAL A 29 6.45 10.24 -4.05
C VAL A 29 7.55 9.39 -4.70
N SER A 30 8.75 9.32 -4.11
CA SER A 30 9.83 8.46 -4.61
C SER A 30 9.43 6.99 -4.56
N PHE A 31 8.81 6.56 -3.47
CA PHE A 31 8.24 5.23 -3.35
C PHE A 31 7.12 4.95 -4.37
N LEU A 32 6.20 5.90 -4.56
CA LEU A 32 5.14 5.77 -5.57
C LEU A 32 5.69 5.76 -7.00
N ALA A 33 6.78 6.49 -7.27
CA ALA A 33 7.45 6.45 -8.55
C ALA A 33 8.05 5.07 -8.84
N LEU A 34 8.67 4.44 -7.84
CA LEU A 34 9.15 3.07 -7.94
C LEU A 34 7.99 2.10 -8.16
N TYR A 35 6.93 2.19 -7.35
CA TYR A 35 5.72 1.38 -7.52
C TYR A 35 5.13 1.50 -8.93
N LEU A 36 5.03 2.73 -9.46
CA LEU A 36 4.55 2.99 -10.81
C LEU A 36 5.48 2.39 -11.88
N LYS A 37 6.80 2.50 -11.71
CA LYS A 37 7.78 1.87 -12.58
C LYS A 37 7.62 0.35 -12.60
N SER A 38 7.42 -0.27 -11.45
CA SER A 38 7.17 -1.70 -11.31
C SER A 38 5.84 -2.12 -11.95
N LEU A 39 4.76 -1.34 -11.77
CA LEU A 39 3.50 -1.57 -12.48
C LEU A 39 3.68 -1.55 -14.00
N LEU A 40 4.38 -0.54 -14.52
CA LEU A 40 4.63 -0.43 -15.96
C LEU A 40 5.43 -1.63 -16.46
N PHE A 41 6.45 -2.05 -15.73
CA PHE A 41 7.20 -3.26 -16.05
C PHE A 41 6.29 -4.49 -16.16
N ILE A 42 5.41 -4.72 -15.18
CA ILE A 42 4.45 -5.84 -15.21
C ILE A 42 3.47 -5.73 -16.39
N PHE A 43 2.83 -4.58 -16.57
CA PHE A 43 1.82 -4.42 -17.61
C PHE A 43 2.39 -4.49 -19.03
N GLU A 44 3.63 -4.02 -19.22
CA GLU A 44 4.32 -4.05 -20.51
C GLU A 44 5.03 -5.39 -20.77
N ASN A 45 5.29 -6.22 -19.75
CA ASN A 45 5.94 -7.51 -19.90
C ASN A 45 5.05 -8.50 -20.68
N PRO A 46 5.45 -8.96 -21.89
CA PRO A 46 4.65 -9.88 -22.68
C PRO A 46 4.57 -11.31 -22.11
N GLU A 47 5.44 -11.68 -21.17
CA GLU A 47 5.47 -13.01 -20.54
C GLU A 47 4.39 -13.17 -19.47
N ILE A 48 3.82 -12.06 -18.98
CA ILE A 48 2.77 -12.06 -17.98
C ILE A 48 1.41 -12.14 -18.68
N ASP A 49 0.60 -13.11 -18.28
CA ASP A 49 -0.75 -13.32 -18.80
C ASP A 49 -1.58 -12.03 -18.68
N ILE A 50 -2.31 -11.71 -19.76
CA ILE A 50 -3.27 -10.61 -19.77
C ILE A 50 -4.29 -10.77 -18.65
N LYS A 51 -4.69 -12.00 -18.33
CA LYS A 51 -5.63 -12.27 -17.24
C LYS A 51 -5.05 -11.87 -15.88
N GLU A 52 -3.77 -12.15 -15.63
CA GLU A 52 -3.11 -11.77 -14.37
C GLU A 52 -3.09 -10.24 -14.20
N LYS A 53 -2.79 -9.52 -15.29
CA LYS A 53 -2.84 -8.05 -15.34
C LYS A 53 -4.23 -7.51 -15.02
N GLU A 54 -5.27 -8.15 -15.57
CA GLU A 54 -6.66 -7.77 -15.31
C GLU A 54 -7.06 -8.04 -13.85
N ILE A 55 -6.71 -9.21 -13.30
CA ILE A 55 -6.95 -9.55 -11.89
C ILE A 55 -6.26 -8.55 -10.95
N PHE A 56 -5.03 -8.16 -11.26
CA PHE A 56 -4.33 -7.13 -10.49
C PHE A 56 -5.06 -5.79 -10.52
N ASP A 57 -5.51 -5.33 -11.69
CA ASP A 57 -6.17 -4.03 -11.82
C ASP A 57 -7.55 -4.04 -11.14
N GLU A 58 -8.29 -5.14 -11.21
CA GLU A 58 -9.53 -5.37 -10.47
C GLU A 58 -9.30 -5.33 -8.95
N TRP A 59 -8.32 -6.08 -8.46
CA TRP A 59 -7.95 -6.05 -7.05
C TRP A 59 -7.50 -4.65 -6.60
N PHE A 60 -6.75 -3.94 -7.45
CA PHE A 60 -6.29 -2.60 -7.12
C PHE A 60 -7.46 -1.63 -6.98
N GLU A 61 -8.46 -1.76 -7.86
CA GLU A 61 -9.69 -1.00 -7.79
C GLU A 61 -10.50 -1.31 -6.52
N GLU A 62 -10.60 -2.59 -6.12
CA GLU A 62 -11.33 -3.02 -4.92
C GLU A 62 -10.62 -2.64 -3.61
N LYS A 63 -9.30 -2.79 -3.54
CA LYS A 63 -8.52 -2.70 -2.29
C LYS A 63 -7.32 -1.76 -2.39
N GLY A 64 -6.55 -1.84 -3.47
CA GLY A 64 -5.31 -1.09 -3.65
C GLY A 64 -5.48 0.44 -3.50
N LYS A 65 -6.55 1.00 -4.06
CA LYS A 65 -6.90 2.43 -3.90
C LYS A 65 -7.06 2.83 -2.45
N GLN A 66 -7.78 2.02 -1.66
CA GLN A 66 -7.98 2.29 -0.24
C GLN A 66 -6.66 2.21 0.53
N TYR A 67 -5.85 1.19 0.27
CA TYR A 67 -4.55 1.05 0.93
C TYR A 67 -3.62 2.23 0.66
N LEU A 68 -3.60 2.74 -0.57
CA LEU A 68 -2.84 3.94 -0.90
C LEU A 68 -3.37 5.17 -0.16
N ASN A 69 -4.68 5.38 -0.15
CA ASN A 69 -5.26 6.53 0.55
C ASN A 69 -4.99 6.49 2.05
N ASP A 70 -5.12 5.32 2.67
CA ASP A 70 -4.82 5.15 4.09
C ASP A 70 -3.33 5.46 4.37
N LEU A 71 -2.42 4.98 3.52
CA LEU A 71 -0.99 5.28 3.65
C LEU A 71 -0.76 6.79 3.58
N ILE A 72 -1.32 7.46 2.57
CA ILE A 72 -1.22 8.92 2.41
C ILE A 72 -1.77 9.63 3.66
N GLU A 73 -2.93 9.23 4.17
CA GLU A 73 -3.55 9.81 5.37
C GLU A 73 -2.64 9.67 6.60
N VAL A 74 -2.02 8.50 6.81
CA VAL A 74 -1.06 8.26 7.90
C VAL A 74 0.16 9.16 7.76
N VAL A 75 0.74 9.27 6.55
CA VAL A 75 1.88 10.16 6.31
C VAL A 75 1.49 11.62 6.58
N GLN A 76 0.32 12.05 6.11
CA GLN A 76 -0.16 13.43 6.28
C GLN A 76 -0.37 13.80 7.75
N ARG A 77 -1.00 12.92 8.52
CA ARG A 77 -1.33 13.20 9.93
C ARG A 77 -0.16 12.98 10.87
N TYR A 78 0.57 11.89 10.67
CA TYR A 78 1.52 11.39 11.66
C TYR A 78 2.96 11.37 11.17
N GLY A 79 3.25 11.66 9.90
CA GLY A 79 4.62 11.62 9.37
C GLY A 79 5.63 12.50 10.13
N LYS A 80 5.19 13.52 10.89
CA LYS A 80 6.03 14.31 11.82
C LYS A 80 6.37 13.67 13.15
N HIS A 81 5.71 12.58 13.47
CA HIS A 81 5.89 11.82 14.70
C HIS A 81 6.45 10.42 14.45
N VAL A 82 6.60 10.02 13.19
CA VAL A 82 7.22 8.73 12.83
C VAL A 82 8.73 8.85 12.97
N GLU A 83 9.30 8.06 13.88
CA GLU A 83 10.75 7.91 13.96
C GLU A 83 11.27 7.09 12.78
N ASN A 84 12.40 7.51 12.22
CA ASN A 84 13.03 6.83 11.08
C ASN A 84 12.08 6.65 9.88
N PHE A 85 11.18 7.60 9.64
CA PHE A 85 10.20 7.59 8.54
C PHE A 85 10.82 7.18 7.19
N ASP A 86 11.91 7.85 6.80
CA ASP A 86 12.61 7.56 5.53
C ASP A 86 13.13 6.12 5.49
N ALA A 87 13.72 5.63 6.58
CA ALA A 87 14.26 4.28 6.63
C ALA A 87 13.18 3.19 6.55
N VAL A 88 11.98 3.47 7.07
CA VAL A 88 10.83 2.55 6.90
C VAL A 88 10.44 2.46 5.44
N ILE A 89 10.34 3.58 4.73
CA ILE A 89 9.99 3.57 3.31
C ILE A 89 11.11 2.94 2.47
N ASP A 90 12.38 3.30 2.75
CA ASP A 90 13.56 2.78 2.04
C ASP A 90 13.68 1.25 2.16
N TYR A 91 13.27 0.67 3.30
CA TYR A 91 13.21 -0.79 3.46
C TYR A 91 12.29 -1.45 2.41
N TYR A 92 11.10 -0.93 2.18
CA TYR A 92 10.17 -1.51 1.20
C TYR A 92 10.57 -1.18 -0.24
N MET A 93 11.17 -0.01 -0.47
CA MET A 93 11.76 0.32 -1.77
C MET A 93 12.86 -0.67 -2.14
N PHE A 94 13.74 -1.03 -1.20
CA PHE A 94 14.83 -1.97 -1.42
C PHE A 94 14.36 -3.33 -1.96
N TYR A 95 13.33 -3.95 -1.36
CA TYR A 95 12.84 -5.25 -1.86
C TYR A 95 12.21 -5.15 -3.25
N LEU A 96 11.47 -4.07 -3.51
CA LEU A 96 10.87 -3.87 -4.82
C LEU A 96 11.93 -3.55 -5.88
N GLU A 97 13.00 -2.84 -5.52
CA GLU A 97 14.17 -2.60 -6.38
C GLU A 97 14.93 -3.90 -6.66
N ASP A 98 15.19 -4.73 -5.66
CA ASP A 98 15.89 -6.02 -5.81
C ASP A 98 15.11 -6.96 -6.74
N ALA A 99 13.78 -7.09 -6.56
CA ALA A 99 12.94 -7.88 -7.46
C ALA A 99 12.97 -7.34 -8.90
N MET A 100 12.98 -6.01 -9.07
CA MET A 100 13.09 -5.35 -10.37
C MET A 100 14.46 -5.57 -11.03
N GLU A 101 15.56 -5.51 -10.28
CA GLU A 101 16.92 -5.76 -10.79
C GLU A 101 17.09 -7.21 -11.25
N ASN A 102 16.43 -8.15 -10.56
CA ASN A 102 16.42 -9.56 -10.91
C ASN A 102 15.40 -9.94 -12.01
N ASN A 103 14.58 -8.98 -12.47
CA ASN A 103 13.45 -9.19 -13.39
C ASN A 103 12.44 -10.25 -12.90
N ASP A 104 12.31 -10.42 -11.58
CA ASP A 104 11.40 -11.40 -10.99
C ASP A 104 9.97 -10.85 -10.99
N SER A 105 9.26 -11.12 -12.08
CA SER A 105 7.91 -10.63 -12.30
C SER A 105 6.90 -11.15 -11.28
N TYR A 106 7.11 -12.37 -10.74
CA TYR A 106 6.24 -12.94 -9.72
C TYR A 106 6.45 -12.23 -8.38
N GLU A 107 7.70 -12.06 -7.98
CA GLU A 107 8.02 -11.34 -6.73
C GLU A 107 7.56 -9.87 -6.80
N ILE A 108 7.71 -9.22 -7.95
CA ILE A 108 7.19 -7.85 -8.15
C ILE A 108 5.68 -7.82 -7.95
N ILE A 109 4.92 -8.72 -8.58
CA ILE A 109 3.45 -8.78 -8.44
C ILE A 109 3.08 -8.99 -6.97
N ASP A 110 3.71 -9.95 -6.29
CA ASP A 110 3.46 -10.24 -4.87
C ASP A 110 3.68 -9.02 -3.99
N TRP A 111 4.76 -8.26 -4.22
CA TRP A 111 4.99 -7.00 -3.51
C TRP A 111 3.88 -5.98 -3.80
N LEU A 112 3.49 -5.80 -5.06
CA LEU A 112 2.50 -4.79 -5.44
C LEU A 112 1.14 -4.98 -4.74
N TYR A 113 0.72 -6.23 -4.47
CA TYR A 113 -0.59 -6.53 -3.87
C TYR A 113 -0.78 -5.99 -2.43
N GLU A 114 0.25 -5.78 -1.61
CA GLU A 114 0.00 -5.27 -0.24
C GLU A 114 1.05 -4.29 0.28
N ILE A 115 2.01 -3.87 -0.54
CA ILE A 115 3.10 -2.99 -0.09
C ILE A 115 2.59 -1.70 0.55
N PHE A 116 1.50 -1.10 0.07
CA PHE A 116 0.93 0.10 0.70
C PHE A 116 0.42 -0.15 2.12
N LYS A 117 -0.29 -1.25 2.33
CA LYS A 117 -0.78 -1.68 3.64
C LYS A 117 0.38 -2.00 4.58
N SER A 118 1.40 -2.70 4.08
CA SER A 118 2.60 -3.05 4.83
C SER A 118 3.38 -1.81 5.28
N VAL A 119 3.65 -0.87 4.37
CA VAL A 119 4.32 0.40 4.69
C VAL A 119 3.50 1.16 5.73
N LYS A 120 2.19 1.31 5.52
CA LYS A 120 1.31 2.00 6.46
C LYS A 120 1.39 1.42 7.87
N ASN A 121 1.22 0.11 8.00
CA ASN A 121 1.25 -0.57 9.30
C ASN A 121 2.60 -0.35 9.99
N ARG A 122 3.69 -0.44 9.23
CA ARG A 122 5.03 -0.22 9.77
C ARG A 122 5.27 1.23 10.20
N LEU A 123 4.70 2.21 9.50
CA LEU A 123 4.75 3.61 9.92
C LEU A 123 3.97 3.85 11.21
N LEU A 124 2.79 3.24 11.35
CA LEU A 124 1.98 3.33 12.57
C LEU A 124 2.71 2.78 13.80
N GLU A 125 3.36 1.62 13.67
CA GLU A 125 4.19 1.02 14.72
C GLU A 125 5.36 1.91 15.18
N ARG A 126 5.78 2.85 14.33
CA ARG A 126 6.92 3.76 14.54
C ARG A 126 6.51 5.16 14.98
N ILE A 127 5.23 5.39 15.23
CA ILE A 127 4.76 6.67 15.78
C ILE A 127 5.31 6.80 17.21
N ASN A 128 6.23 7.75 17.41
CA ASN A 128 6.68 8.10 18.75
C ASN A 128 5.65 9.00 19.42
N VAL A 129 4.86 8.41 20.31
CA VAL A 129 3.79 9.08 21.07
C VAL A 129 4.35 10.02 22.16
N GLY A 130 5.65 10.01 22.42
CA GLY A 130 6.30 10.85 23.42
C GLY A 130 6.68 12.24 22.91
N LYS A 131 5.78 13.24 23.05
CA LYS A 131 6.03 14.70 23.31
C LYS A 131 4.97 15.68 22.75
N GLY A 132 3.77 15.23 22.36
CA GLY A 132 2.71 16.19 22.01
C GLY A 132 1.47 15.66 21.31
N LEU A 133 1.32 14.35 21.17
CA LEU A 133 0.09 13.72 20.70
C LEU A 133 -0.78 13.41 21.92
N ASP A 134 -2.02 13.89 21.92
CA ASP A 134 -3.02 13.42 22.88
C ASP A 134 -3.24 11.94 22.63
N LEU A 135 -2.82 11.11 23.59
CA LEU A 135 -2.96 9.65 23.55
C LEU A 135 -4.39 9.19 23.27
N ASN A 136 -5.39 10.03 23.59
CA ASN A 136 -6.80 9.77 23.31
C ASN A 136 -7.16 9.85 21.82
N GLU A 137 -6.41 10.60 20.99
CA GLU A 137 -6.62 10.65 19.53
C GLU A 137 -6.06 9.41 18.84
N VAL A 138 -4.93 8.88 19.32
CA VAL A 138 -4.30 7.67 18.76
C VAL A 138 -5.11 6.42 19.13
N THR A 139 -5.54 6.27 20.39
CA THR A 139 -6.33 5.12 20.85
C THR A 139 -7.76 5.10 20.33
N LYS A 140 -8.43 6.26 20.15
CA LYS A 140 -9.73 6.31 19.45
C LYS A 140 -9.61 5.86 18.00
N PHE A 141 -8.46 6.09 17.36
CA PHE A 141 -8.22 5.74 15.97
C PHE A 141 -7.84 4.27 15.79
N GLU A 142 -7.05 3.67 16.68
CA GLU A 142 -6.86 2.21 16.69
C GLU A 142 -8.20 1.49 16.87
N PHE A 143 -9.09 1.99 17.73
CA PHE A 143 -10.43 1.44 17.89
C PHE A 143 -11.29 1.61 16.62
N THR A 144 -11.35 2.81 16.02
CA THR A 144 -12.17 3.02 14.80
C THR A 144 -11.57 2.40 13.54
N PHE A 145 -10.25 2.22 13.48
CA PHE A 145 -9.56 1.60 12.35
C PHE A 145 -9.62 0.07 12.46
N GLN A 146 -9.44 -0.50 13.65
CA GLN A 146 -9.65 -1.92 13.92
C GLN A 146 -11.14 -2.28 13.77
N GLU A 147 -12.08 -1.49 14.28
CA GLU A 147 -13.52 -1.70 14.05
C GLU A 147 -13.90 -1.59 12.57
N LYS A 148 -13.25 -0.73 11.79
CA LYS A 148 -13.44 -0.67 10.32
C LYS A 148 -12.85 -1.88 9.61
N LEU A 149 -11.67 -2.36 10.03
CA LEU A 149 -11.06 -3.58 9.51
C LEU A 149 -11.88 -4.82 9.86
N ASP A 150 -12.38 -4.89 11.09
CA ASP A 150 -13.23 -5.97 11.59
C ASP A 150 -14.59 -5.94 10.88
N ASN A 151 -15.19 -4.76 10.64
CA ASN A 151 -16.40 -4.64 9.81
C ASN A 151 -16.16 -5.00 8.33
N ILE A 152 -14.98 -4.74 7.78
CA ILE A 152 -14.62 -5.18 6.41
C ILE A 152 -14.48 -6.70 6.37
N ASN A 153 -13.90 -7.31 7.41
CA ASN A 153 -13.80 -8.77 7.52
C ASN A 153 -15.17 -9.43 7.75
N GLU A 154 -16.01 -8.89 8.63
CA GLU A 154 -17.35 -9.43 8.91
C GLU A 154 -18.27 -9.38 7.67
N ASN A 155 -18.18 -8.33 6.85
CA ASN A 155 -18.97 -8.23 5.61
C ASN A 155 -18.43 -9.09 4.44
N VAL A 156 -17.24 -9.67 4.56
CA VAL A 156 -16.69 -10.64 3.59
C VAL A 156 -17.06 -12.08 3.99
N PHE A 157 -17.45 -12.34 5.25
CA PHE A 157 -17.80 -13.68 5.73
C PHE A 157 -19.28 -14.06 5.62
N GLU A 158 -20.16 -13.20 5.09
CA GLU A 158 -21.58 -13.57 4.90
C GLU A 158 -21.94 -14.11 3.51
N THR A 159 -20.96 -14.29 2.61
CA THR A 159 -21.21 -15.01 1.34
C THR A 159 -20.08 -15.97 0.97
N CYS A 160 -20.02 -17.09 1.67
CA CYS A 160 -19.93 -18.44 1.09
C CYS A 160 -19.74 -19.45 2.23
N GLU A 161 -20.85 -19.89 2.84
CA GLU A 161 -20.87 -21.25 3.36
C GLU A 161 -20.61 -22.18 2.16
N ILE A 162 -19.51 -22.94 2.22
CA ILE A 162 -19.46 -24.41 2.15
C ILE A 162 -18.01 -24.84 1.86
N ASN A 163 -17.41 -25.44 2.89
CA ASN A 163 -16.38 -26.48 2.86
C ASN A 163 -15.12 -26.28 2.00
N ALA A 164 -14.02 -25.92 2.66
CA ALA A 164 -12.74 -26.60 2.47
C ALA A 164 -11.95 -26.56 3.77
N GLY A 165 -11.96 -27.67 4.50
CA GLY A 165 -11.19 -27.84 5.72
C GLY A 165 -9.69 -27.81 5.45
N PHE A 166 -8.97 -27.00 6.23
CA PHE A 166 -7.55 -27.22 6.47
C PHE A 166 -7.40 -27.92 7.82
N TYR A 167 -7.17 -29.23 7.76
CA TYR A 167 -6.48 -29.94 8.84
C TYR A 167 -5.01 -29.49 8.80
N LEU A 168 -4.56 -28.86 9.88
CA LEU A 168 -3.15 -28.83 10.24
C LEU A 168 -2.83 -30.19 10.90
N TYR A 169 -2.02 -31.01 10.23
CA TYR A 169 -0.91 -31.84 10.74
C TYR A 169 -0.38 -32.75 9.63
#